data_AF-A0AAV0ZPL5-F1
#
_entry.id   AF-A0AAV0ZPL5-F1
#
_cell.length_a   1.000
_cell.length_b   1.000
_cell.length_c   1.000
_cell.angle_alpha   90.00
_cell.angle_beta   90.00
_cell.angle_gamma   90.00
#
_symmetry.space_group_name_H-M   'P 1'
#
loop_
_entity.id
_entity.type
_entity.pdbx_description
1 polymer ?
#
loop_
_entity_poly.entity_id
_entity_poly.type
_entity_poly.pdbx_seq_one_letter_code
_entity_poly.pdbx_strand_id
1 'polypeptide(L)'
;MGAPFEGIIQDVKGRVKCYKQDWVCAICSGVSILAPTFYIFFASALPVIAFGEQLSRDTNGSLSTVETLASTAICGIIHSIIGGQPLLILGVAEPTVIMYTYLYNFCKNTPDLGAELFLAWAGWVCFWTAFMLILLAIFNACNIITRFTRIAGELFGMLITVLFFQEAIKGLVGEFSNPKVEEPSSEQIQWQYTNGLLAVIFSLGLIVSALKSRRARTWRYGTRKLRGFIADYGVPMMVVLWTAVSYIKPSTVPHDVPRRLFCPLPWEPASLYHWTVAKDMWKCGF
;
A
#
# COMPACT_ATOMS: atom_id res chain seq x y z
N MET A 1 -2.99 31.18 21.52
CA MET A 1 -2.76 31.04 20.07
C MET A 1 -1.40 31.66 19.81
N GLY A 2 -0.41 30.86 19.39
CA GLY A 2 0.89 31.39 18.97
C GLY A 2 0.76 32.22 17.69
N ALA A 3 1.82 32.91 17.30
CA ALA A 3 1.83 33.63 16.03
C ALA A 3 1.65 32.64 14.86
N PRO A 4 0.97 33.03 13.75
CA PRO A 4 0.94 32.19 12.56
C PRO A 4 2.38 31.85 12.14
N PHE A 5 2.61 30.60 11.72
CA PHE A 5 3.92 30.04 11.33
C PHE A 5 4.92 29.69 12.47
N GLU A 6 4.64 30.04 13.72
CA GLU A 6 5.58 29.80 14.84
C GLU A 6 5.94 28.31 14.99
N GLY A 7 4.95 27.42 14.85
CA GLY A 7 5.15 25.96 14.90
C GLY A 7 6.06 25.44 13.78
N ILE A 8 5.84 25.87 12.54
CA ILE A 8 6.63 25.44 11.38
C ILE A 8 8.09 25.87 11.53
N ILE A 9 8.34 27.10 11.98
CA ILE A 9 9.70 27.62 12.18
C ILE A 9 10.43 26.81 13.25
N GLN A 10 9.73 26.44 14.34
CA GLN A 10 10.31 25.63 15.41
C GLN A 10 10.68 24.21 14.92
N ASP A 11 9.80 23.58 14.14
CA ASP A 11 10.02 22.25 13.58
C ASP A 11 11.21 22.23 12.62
N VAL A 12 11.30 23.22 11.72
CA VAL A 12 12.44 23.36 10.80
C VAL A 12 13.75 23.58 11.57
N LYS A 13 13.75 24.47 12.57
CA LYS A 13 14.94 24.75 13.38
C LYS A 13 15.39 23.53 14.18
N GLY A 14 14.46 22.68 14.62
CA GLY A 14 14.74 21.40 15.25
C GLY A 14 15.41 20.43 14.26
N ARG A 15 14.80 20.25 13.09
CA ARG A 15 15.26 19.28 12.09
C ARG A 15 16.62 19.61 11.49
N VAL A 16 16.88 20.89 11.17
CA VAL A 16 18.13 21.33 10.54
C VAL A 16 19.36 20.99 11.38
N LYS A 17 19.24 20.98 12.71
CA LYS A 17 20.36 20.62 13.62
C LYS A 17 20.78 19.16 13.47
N CYS A 18 19.81 18.26 13.33
CA CYS A 18 20.06 16.82 13.23
C CYS A 18 20.33 16.37 11.79
N TYR A 19 19.85 17.11 10.79
CA TYR A 19 19.93 16.69 9.39
C TYR A 19 21.35 16.36 8.92
N LYS A 20 22.34 17.20 9.25
CA LYS A 20 23.75 16.93 8.89
C LYS A 20 24.27 15.66 9.56
N GLN A 21 23.89 15.41 10.81
CA GLN A 21 24.33 14.26 11.58
C GLN A 21 23.74 12.96 11.01
N ASP A 22 22.47 12.98 10.58
CA ASP A 22 21.80 11.81 9.99
C ASP A 22 22.55 11.28 8.75
N TRP A 23 22.98 12.18 7.85
CA TRP A 23 23.74 11.81 6.65
C TRP A 23 25.13 11.24 6.99
N VAL A 24 25.84 11.86 7.93
CA VAL A 24 27.16 11.37 8.37
C VAL A 24 27.02 9.99 9.03
N CYS A 25 26.06 9.82 9.93
CA CYS A 25 25.79 8.55 10.60
C CYS A 25 25.37 7.44 9.61
N ALA A 26 24.56 7.77 8.60
CA ALA A 26 24.16 6.82 7.57
C ALA A 26 25.36 6.31 6.76
N ILE A 27 26.28 7.20 6.36
CA ILE A 27 27.49 6.84 5.61
C ILE A 27 28.45 6.03 6.49
N CYS A 28 28.65 6.42 7.76
CA CYS A 28 29.52 5.70 8.70
C CYS A 28 29.01 4.28 9.02
N SER A 29 27.70 4.03 8.92
CA SER A 29 27.09 2.74 9.21
C SER A 29 27.38 1.67 8.13
N GLY A 30 27.86 2.09 6.94
CA GLY A 30 28.30 1.21 5.86
C GLY A 30 27.24 0.17 5.47
N VAL A 31 27.66 -1.09 5.35
CA VAL A 31 26.83 -2.22 4.88
C VAL A 31 25.74 -2.62 5.88
N SER A 32 25.87 -2.25 7.15
CA SER A 32 24.92 -2.64 8.21
C SER A 32 23.53 -2.05 8.03
N ILE A 33 23.39 -0.92 7.31
CA ILE A 33 22.10 -0.27 7.04
C ILE A 33 21.26 -1.02 6.01
N LEU A 34 21.90 -1.81 5.13
CA LEU A 34 21.20 -2.52 4.05
C LEU A 34 20.17 -3.48 4.61
N ALA A 35 20.48 -4.18 5.71
CA ALA A 35 19.55 -5.17 6.25
C ALA A 35 18.23 -4.59 6.76
N PRO A 36 18.24 -3.54 7.61
CA PRO A 36 17.05 -2.77 7.92
C PRO A 36 16.36 -2.17 6.70
N THR A 37 17.10 -1.63 5.73
CA THR A 37 16.52 -1.02 4.51
C THR A 37 15.73 -2.04 3.70
N PHE A 38 16.31 -3.21 3.42
CA PHE A 38 15.60 -4.27 2.70
C PHE A 38 14.40 -4.80 3.49
N TYR A 39 14.54 -4.96 4.82
CA TYR A 39 13.42 -5.38 5.66
C TYR A 39 12.23 -4.42 5.57
N ILE A 40 12.49 -3.12 5.74
CA ILE A 40 11.45 -2.08 5.66
C ILE A 40 10.90 -1.93 4.23
N PHE A 41 11.73 -2.10 3.20
CA PHE A 41 11.29 -2.12 1.81
C PHE A 41 10.23 -3.19 1.58
N PHE A 42 10.48 -4.44 1.97
CA PHE A 42 9.50 -5.51 1.81
C PHE A 42 8.28 -5.34 2.72
N ALA A 43 8.48 -4.86 3.96
CA ALA A 43 7.38 -4.60 4.89
C ALA A 43 6.43 -3.50 4.41
N SER A 44 6.92 -2.54 3.63
CA SER A 44 6.12 -1.44 3.07
C SER A 44 5.58 -1.75 1.66
N ALA A 45 6.34 -2.45 0.82
CA ALA A 45 5.92 -2.78 -0.54
C ALA A 45 4.73 -3.76 -0.56
N LEU A 46 4.71 -4.78 0.31
CA LEU A 46 3.67 -5.81 0.31
C LEU A 46 2.26 -5.24 0.58
N PRO A 47 2.03 -4.42 1.63
CA PRO A 47 0.74 -3.76 1.82
C PRO A 47 0.35 -2.83 0.66
N VAL A 48 1.31 -2.09 0.11
CA VAL A 48 1.04 -1.16 -1.01
C VAL A 48 0.60 -1.92 -2.26
N ILE A 49 1.20 -3.07 -2.54
CA ILE A 49 0.79 -3.94 -3.66
C ILE A 49 -0.62 -4.49 -3.40
N ALA A 50 -0.90 -4.97 -2.19
CA ALA A 50 -2.22 -5.51 -1.84
C ALA A 50 -3.32 -4.44 -1.95
N PHE A 51 -3.08 -3.24 -1.43
CA PHE A 51 -4.01 -2.13 -1.53
C PHE A 51 -4.13 -1.54 -2.93
N GLY A 52 -3.04 -1.52 -3.69
CA GLY A 52 -3.07 -1.12 -5.10
C GLY A 52 -3.95 -2.06 -5.93
N GLU A 53 -3.88 -3.37 -5.66
CA GLU A 53 -4.75 -4.34 -6.33
C GLU A 53 -6.21 -4.20 -5.91
N GLN A 54 -6.46 -3.99 -4.61
CA GLN A 54 -7.81 -3.71 -4.11
C GLN A 54 -8.39 -2.46 -4.79
N LEU A 55 -7.60 -1.39 -4.88
CA LEU A 55 -8.00 -0.14 -5.55
C LEU A 55 -8.27 -0.36 -7.04
N SER A 56 -7.44 -1.14 -7.72
CA SER A 56 -7.65 -1.52 -9.13
C SER A 56 -8.95 -2.28 -9.33
N ARG A 57 -9.26 -3.24 -8.44
CA ARG A 57 -10.51 -4.00 -8.49
C ARG A 57 -11.74 -3.12 -8.25
N ASP A 58 -11.68 -2.22 -7.27
CA ASP A 58 -12.80 -1.37 -6.89
C ASP A 58 -13.05 -0.22 -7.88
N THR A 59 -12.00 0.26 -8.57
CA THR A 59 -12.09 1.36 -9.55
C THR A 59 -12.18 0.88 -11.01
N ASN A 60 -12.49 -0.40 -11.22
CA ASN A 60 -12.52 -1.05 -12.55
C ASN A 60 -11.24 -0.82 -13.39
N GLY A 61 -10.08 -0.81 -12.74
CA GLY A 61 -8.78 -0.61 -13.37
C GLY A 61 -8.41 0.85 -13.65
N SER A 62 -9.19 1.83 -13.17
CA SER A 62 -8.89 3.26 -13.35
C SER A 62 -7.69 3.72 -12.51
N LEU A 63 -7.39 3.04 -11.40
CA LEU A 63 -6.20 3.26 -10.57
C LEU A 63 -5.47 1.94 -10.40
N SER A 64 -4.26 1.83 -10.95
CA SER A 64 -3.52 0.57 -10.95
C SER A 64 -2.58 0.43 -9.75
N THR A 65 -2.18 -0.82 -9.47
CA THR A 65 -1.18 -1.16 -8.45
C THR A 65 0.16 -0.45 -8.70
N VAL A 66 0.54 -0.29 -9.98
CA VAL A 66 1.80 0.36 -10.36
C VAL A 66 1.81 1.85 -10.03
N GLU A 67 0.68 2.54 -10.20
CA GLU A 67 0.55 3.96 -9.87
C GLU A 67 0.57 4.20 -8.38
N THR A 68 -0.09 3.33 -7.62
CA THR A 68 -0.09 3.34 -6.16
C THR A 68 1.33 3.16 -5.62
N LEU A 69 2.10 2.25 -6.23
CA LEU A 69 3.50 1.99 -5.88
C LEU A 69 4.41 3.17 -6.27
N ALA A 70 4.23 3.72 -7.48
CA ALA A 70 4.99 4.88 -7.94
C ALA A 70 4.73 6.11 -7.07
N SER A 71 3.46 6.39 -6.74
CA SER A 71 3.05 7.46 -5.84
C SER A 71 3.70 7.31 -4.46
N THR A 72 3.62 6.11 -3.88
CA THR A 72 4.26 5.84 -2.57
C THR A 72 5.78 6.02 -2.63
N ALA A 73 6.43 5.57 -3.71
CA ALA A 73 7.87 5.71 -3.87
C ALA A 73 8.30 7.19 -4.00
N ILE A 74 7.63 7.97 -4.86
CA ILE A 74 7.94 9.39 -5.07
C ILE A 74 7.69 10.18 -3.79
N CYS A 75 6.52 10.00 -3.16
CA CYS A 75 6.20 10.69 -1.93
C CYS A 75 7.12 10.26 -0.77
N GLY A 76 7.53 8.99 -0.72
CA GLY A 76 8.50 8.48 0.25
C GLY A 76 9.89 9.12 0.09
N ILE A 77 10.40 9.25 -1.14
CA ILE A 77 11.66 9.94 -1.43
C ILE A 77 11.58 11.41 -0.99
N ILE A 78 10.53 12.12 -1.40
CA ILE A 78 10.33 13.53 -1.05
C ILE A 78 10.24 13.69 0.48
N HIS A 79 9.48 12.83 1.16
CA HIS A 79 9.32 12.87 2.60
C HIS A 79 10.61 12.51 3.35
N SER A 80 11.41 11.56 2.86
CA SER A 80 12.68 11.21 3.51
C SER A 80 13.71 12.36 3.46
N ILE A 81 13.67 13.19 2.41
CA ILE A 81 14.58 14.33 2.24
C ILE A 81 14.08 15.58 3.00
N ILE A 82 12.79 15.90 2.86
CA ILE A 82 12.23 17.18 3.34
C ILE A 82 11.48 17.04 4.68
N GLY A 83 11.09 15.82 5.04
CA GLY A 83 10.23 15.54 6.20
C GLY A 83 10.86 15.82 7.55
N GLY A 84 10.00 16.17 8.52
CA GLY A 84 10.38 16.41 9.91
C GLY A 84 10.76 15.15 10.69
N GLN A 85 10.29 13.96 10.25
CA GLN A 85 10.53 12.69 10.93
C GLN A 85 10.91 11.59 9.92
N PRO A 86 12.22 11.32 9.69
CA PRO A 86 12.67 10.37 8.67
C PRO A 86 12.37 8.90 9.00
N LEU A 87 12.04 8.59 10.25
CA LEU A 87 11.62 7.25 10.69
C LEU A 87 10.16 6.94 10.32
N LEU A 88 9.39 7.93 9.84
CA LEU A 88 8.02 7.74 9.42
C LEU A 88 8.00 7.01 8.07
N ILE A 89 7.31 5.88 8.01
CA ILE A 89 7.10 5.12 6.79
C ILE A 89 5.83 5.65 6.13
N LEU A 90 5.99 6.30 4.98
CA LEU A 90 4.86 6.73 4.17
C LEU A 90 4.32 5.54 3.38
N GLY A 91 3.01 5.38 3.35
CA GLY A 91 2.35 4.33 2.61
C GLY A 91 0.86 4.61 2.43
N VAL A 92 0.24 3.88 1.52
CA VAL A 92 -1.21 3.89 1.36
C VAL A 92 -1.83 3.05 2.48
N ALA A 93 -2.81 3.63 3.16
CA ALA A 93 -3.57 2.96 4.20
C ALA A 93 -4.99 2.67 3.71
N GLU A 94 -5.60 1.64 4.27
CA GLU A 94 -6.96 1.21 3.90
C GLU A 94 -8.02 2.33 3.94
N PRO A 95 -8.05 3.24 4.94
CA PRO A 95 -9.02 4.34 4.92
C PRO A 95 -8.89 5.22 3.67
N THR A 96 -7.68 5.36 3.12
CA THR A 96 -7.48 6.06 1.86
C THR A 96 -8.12 5.29 0.71
N VAL A 97 -7.89 3.97 0.61
CA VAL A 97 -8.50 3.12 -0.43
C VAL A 97 -10.03 3.22 -0.38
N ILE A 98 -10.63 3.10 0.81
CA ILE A 98 -12.09 3.21 1.00
C ILE A 98 -12.62 4.56 0.49
N MET A 99 -11.92 5.66 0.80
CA MET A 99 -12.31 6.99 0.33
C MET A 99 -12.23 7.11 -1.20
N TYR A 100 -11.21 6.54 -1.83
CA TYR A 100 -11.11 6.52 -3.30
C TYR A 100 -12.20 5.65 -3.94
N THR A 101 -12.52 4.49 -3.37
CA THR A 101 -13.64 3.65 -3.82
C THR A 101 -14.98 4.38 -3.68
N TYR A 102 -15.21 5.10 -2.58
CA TYR A 102 -16.39 5.94 -2.42
C TYR A 102 -16.44 7.05 -3.47
N LEU A 103 -15.33 7.73 -3.71
CA LEU A 103 -15.22 8.79 -4.71
C LEU A 103 -15.52 8.29 -6.12
N TYR A 104 -15.01 7.09 -6.46
CA TYR A 104 -15.29 6.43 -7.73
C TYR A 104 -16.79 6.11 -7.89
N ASN A 105 -17.40 5.52 -6.87
CA ASN A 105 -18.85 5.25 -6.87
C ASN A 105 -19.67 6.54 -6.95
N PHE A 106 -19.24 7.61 -6.30
CA PHE A 106 -19.88 8.92 -6.39
C PHE A 106 -19.84 9.48 -7.82
N CYS A 107 -18.68 9.44 -8.48
CA CYS A 107 -18.54 9.89 -9.87
C CYS A 107 -19.39 9.05 -10.82
N LYS A 108 -19.41 7.73 -10.64
CA LYS A 108 -20.20 6.79 -11.46
C LYS A 108 -21.71 7.02 -11.34
N ASN A 109 -22.19 7.35 -10.14
CA ASN A 109 -23.61 7.58 -9.87
C ASN A 109 -24.08 9.00 -10.25
N THR A 110 -23.16 9.91 -10.56
CA THR A 110 -23.46 11.29 -10.95
C THR A 110 -23.53 11.38 -12.48
N PRO A 111 -24.67 11.81 -13.05
CA PRO A 111 -24.88 11.77 -14.51
C PRO A 111 -23.90 12.63 -15.31
N ASP A 112 -23.35 13.68 -14.70
CA ASP A 112 -22.50 14.66 -15.40
C ASP A 112 -20.99 14.33 -15.36
N LEU A 113 -20.54 13.48 -14.41
CA LEU A 113 -19.11 13.22 -14.17
C LEU A 113 -18.62 11.91 -14.80
N GLY A 114 -19.47 10.89 -14.94
CA GLY A 114 -19.08 9.61 -15.54
C GLY A 114 -17.88 8.92 -14.87
N ALA A 115 -17.49 7.75 -15.39
CA ALA A 115 -16.31 7.03 -14.88
C ALA A 115 -14.98 7.61 -15.39
N GLU A 116 -14.99 8.28 -16.54
CA GLU A 116 -13.78 8.78 -17.21
C GLU A 116 -13.19 10.03 -16.56
N LEU A 117 -14.01 10.86 -15.89
CA LEU A 117 -13.56 12.09 -15.21
C LEU A 117 -13.23 11.87 -13.73
N PHE A 118 -13.28 10.61 -13.24
CA PHE A 118 -12.95 10.28 -11.86
C PHE A 118 -11.53 10.75 -11.47
N LEU A 119 -10.53 10.57 -12.34
CA LEU A 119 -9.15 11.01 -12.07
C LEU A 119 -9.06 12.54 -11.92
N ALA A 120 -9.77 13.28 -12.77
CA ALA A 120 -9.80 14.74 -12.72
C ALA A 120 -10.48 15.23 -11.42
N TRP A 121 -11.59 14.61 -11.03
CA TRP A 121 -12.28 14.91 -9.78
C TRP A 121 -11.42 14.59 -8.55
N ALA A 122 -10.75 13.44 -8.53
CA ALA A 122 -9.77 13.08 -7.50
C ALA A 122 -8.64 14.11 -7.40
N GLY A 123 -8.16 14.63 -8.53
CA GLY A 123 -7.19 15.73 -8.58
C GLY A 123 -7.70 16.99 -7.87
N TRP A 124 -8.95 17.38 -8.08
CA TRP A 124 -9.57 18.54 -7.43
C TRP A 124 -9.73 18.34 -5.92
N VAL A 125 -10.15 17.16 -5.49
CA VAL A 125 -10.21 16.79 -4.06
C VAL A 125 -8.82 16.89 -3.42
N CYS A 126 -7.78 16.42 -4.10
CA CYS A 126 -6.39 16.54 -3.64
C CYS A 126 -5.94 18.00 -3.54
N PHE A 127 -6.33 18.87 -4.47
CA PHE A 127 -6.03 20.30 -4.41
C PHE A 127 -6.64 20.96 -3.17
N TRP A 128 -7.92 20.74 -2.90
CA TRP A 128 -8.58 21.27 -1.70
C TRP A 128 -8.02 20.67 -0.41
N THR A 129 -7.68 19.39 -0.43
CA THR A 129 -7.04 18.72 0.71
C THR A 129 -5.69 19.36 1.01
N ALA A 130 -4.85 19.60 0.00
CA ALA A 130 -3.57 20.28 0.16
C ALA A 130 -3.74 21.71 0.70
N PHE A 131 -4.71 22.46 0.17
CA PHE A 131 -5.03 23.81 0.67
C PHE A 131 -5.44 23.80 2.16
N MET A 132 -6.33 22.88 2.55
CA MET A 132 -6.74 22.73 3.96
C MET A 132 -5.59 22.32 4.87
N LEU A 133 -4.71 21.43 4.43
CA LEU A 133 -3.51 21.04 5.19
C LEU A 133 -2.57 22.22 5.42
N ILE A 134 -2.36 23.07 4.40
CA ILE A 134 -1.55 24.28 4.53
C ILE A 134 -2.17 25.24 5.56
N LEU A 135 -3.48 25.47 5.48
CA LEU A 135 -4.18 26.31 6.47
C LEU A 135 -4.03 25.77 7.89
N LEU A 136 -4.26 24.47 8.09
CA LEU A 136 -4.10 23.84 9.40
C LEU A 136 -2.68 23.95 9.95
N ALA A 137 -1.66 23.87 9.08
CA ALA A 137 -0.26 24.06 9.45
C ALA A 137 0.02 25.51 9.89
N ILE A 138 -0.52 26.52 9.18
CA ILE A 138 -0.36 27.94 9.53
C ILE A 138 -0.99 28.26 10.90
N PHE A 139 -2.18 27.71 11.16
CA PHE A 139 -2.90 27.90 12.42
C PHE A 139 -2.40 27.03 13.58
N ASN A 140 -1.32 26.26 13.39
CA ASN A 140 -0.75 25.36 14.38
C ASN A 140 -1.79 24.39 14.98
N ALA A 141 -2.69 23.87 14.13
CA ALA A 141 -3.71 22.90 14.55
C ALA A 141 -3.10 21.59 15.06
N CYS A 142 -1.83 21.31 14.72
CA CYS A 142 -1.05 20.17 15.19
C CYS A 142 -1.00 20.06 16.72
N ASN A 143 -1.17 21.16 17.46
CA ASN A 143 -1.25 21.10 18.92
C ASN A 143 -2.41 20.22 19.43
N ILE A 144 -3.46 19.99 18.61
CA ILE A 144 -4.57 19.10 18.98
C ILE A 144 -4.11 17.65 19.18
N ILE A 145 -2.99 17.24 18.58
CA ILE A 145 -2.45 15.88 18.73
C ILE A 145 -2.00 15.60 20.16
N THR A 146 -1.63 16.63 20.93
CA THR A 146 -1.29 16.47 22.35
C THR A 146 -2.51 16.08 23.20
N ARG A 147 -3.72 16.32 22.69
CA ARG A 147 -4.98 15.92 23.33
C ARG A 147 -5.38 14.48 22.98
N PHE A 148 -4.76 13.87 21.97
CA PHE A 148 -5.00 12.46 21.66
C PHE A 148 -4.43 11.59 22.78
N THR A 149 -5.33 10.88 23.45
CA THR A 149 -4.95 9.98 24.53
C THR A 149 -4.36 8.70 23.98
N ARG A 150 -3.58 8.00 24.82
CA ARG A 150 -3.06 6.67 24.51
C ARG A 150 -4.17 5.69 24.11
N ILE A 151 -5.34 5.78 24.76
CA ILE A 151 -6.52 4.95 24.47
C ILE A 151 -6.98 5.17 23.02
N ALA A 152 -7.05 6.42 22.57
CA ALA A 152 -7.44 6.73 21.19
C ALA A 152 -6.44 6.14 20.18
N GLY A 153 -5.14 6.22 20.47
CA GLY A 153 -4.10 5.62 19.62
C GLY A 153 -4.19 4.09 19.55
N GLU A 154 -4.39 3.42 20.69
CA GLU A 154 -4.54 1.96 20.74
C GLU A 154 -5.83 1.48 20.04
N LEU A 155 -6.95 2.20 20.21
CA LEU A 155 -8.20 1.90 19.51
C LEU A 155 -8.09 2.11 18.00
N PHE A 156 -7.41 3.17 17.55
CA PHE A 156 -7.16 3.41 16.13
C PHE A 156 -6.31 2.30 15.51
N GLY A 157 -5.26 1.85 16.22
CA GLY A 157 -4.45 0.71 15.78
C GLY A 157 -5.24 -0.60 15.74
N MET A 158 -6.14 -0.84 16.70
CA MET A 158 -7.05 -1.98 16.69
C MET A 158 -7.99 -1.93 15.48
N LEU A 159 -8.60 -0.78 15.19
CA LEU A 159 -9.49 -0.59 14.06
C LEU A 159 -8.79 -0.94 12.74
N ILE A 160 -7.60 -0.39 12.50
CA ILE A 160 -6.80 -0.70 11.31
C ILE A 160 -6.54 -2.21 11.21
N THR A 161 -6.19 -2.85 12.32
CA THR A 161 -5.91 -4.30 12.32
C THR A 161 -7.14 -5.13 11.94
N VAL A 162 -8.32 -4.79 12.48
CA VAL A 162 -9.58 -5.49 12.16
C VAL A 162 -9.95 -5.30 10.70
N LEU A 163 -9.83 -4.08 10.18
CA LEU A 163 -10.11 -3.75 8.79
C LEU A 163 -9.19 -4.53 7.82
N PHE A 164 -7.88 -4.57 8.09
CA PHE A 164 -6.93 -5.39 7.32
C PHE A 164 -7.30 -6.88 7.32
N PHE A 165 -7.73 -7.43 8.46
CA PHE A 165 -8.18 -8.83 8.53
C PHE A 165 -9.44 -9.06 7.70
N GLN A 166 -10.39 -8.12 7.74
CA GLN A 166 -11.61 -8.20 6.94
C GLN A 166 -11.29 -8.19 5.44
N GLU A 167 -10.41 -7.30 4.98
CA GLU A 167 -10.01 -7.24 3.57
C GLU A 167 -9.22 -8.47 3.13
N ALA A 168 -8.36 -9.04 3.99
CA ALA A 168 -7.70 -10.31 3.70
C ALA A 168 -8.72 -11.45 3.50
N ILE A 169 -9.79 -11.50 4.32
CA ILE A 169 -10.87 -12.49 4.17
C ILE A 169 -11.68 -12.23 2.90
N LYS A 170 -12.06 -10.97 2.61
CA LYS A 170 -12.78 -10.60 1.38
C LYS A 170 -11.97 -10.94 0.13
N GLY A 171 -10.66 -10.68 0.14
CA GLY A 171 -9.74 -11.04 -0.93
C GLY A 171 -9.74 -12.55 -1.18
N LEU A 172 -9.69 -13.35 -0.10
CA LEU A 172 -9.73 -14.81 -0.18
C LEU A 172 -11.08 -15.33 -0.71
N VAL A 173 -12.20 -14.79 -0.24
CA VAL A 173 -13.55 -15.12 -0.73
C VAL A 173 -13.72 -14.70 -2.19
N GLY A 174 -13.11 -13.58 -2.60
CA GLY A 174 -13.10 -13.08 -3.97
C GLY A 174 -12.36 -13.99 -4.96
N GLU A 175 -11.54 -14.93 -4.51
CA GLU A 175 -10.92 -15.94 -5.38
C GLU A 175 -11.87 -17.11 -5.70
N PHE A 176 -12.84 -17.37 -4.83
CA PHE A 176 -13.91 -18.34 -5.06
C PHE A 176 -15.00 -17.79 -5.99
N SER A 177 -15.18 -16.47 -6.02
CA SER A 177 -16.20 -15.82 -6.84
C SER A 177 -15.57 -15.22 -8.10
N ASN A 178 -16.15 -15.45 -9.27
CA ASN A 178 -15.74 -14.78 -10.50
C ASN A 178 -16.90 -13.91 -11.01
N PRO A 179 -16.87 -12.58 -10.82
CA PRO A 179 -18.01 -11.73 -11.14
C PRO A 179 -18.24 -11.52 -12.65
N LYS A 180 -17.41 -12.09 -13.53
CA LYS A 180 -17.38 -11.78 -14.97
C LYS A 180 -18.13 -12.78 -15.88
N VAL A 181 -18.80 -13.80 -15.35
CA VAL A 181 -19.40 -14.85 -16.20
C VAL A 181 -20.84 -15.16 -15.76
N GLU A 182 -21.81 -14.74 -16.58
CA GLU A 182 -23.25 -14.94 -16.36
C GLU A 182 -23.72 -16.37 -16.68
N GLU A 183 -22.95 -17.18 -17.43
CA GLU A 183 -23.20 -18.61 -17.63
C GLU A 183 -21.89 -19.43 -17.55
N PRO A 184 -21.49 -19.94 -16.36
CA PRO A 184 -20.26 -20.71 -16.24
C PRO A 184 -20.46 -22.14 -16.74
N SER A 185 -19.57 -22.62 -17.62
CA SER A 185 -19.52 -24.03 -18.00
C SER A 185 -19.12 -24.92 -16.80
N SER A 186 -19.56 -26.17 -16.76
CA SER A 186 -19.25 -27.11 -15.65
C SER A 186 -17.73 -27.21 -15.35
N GLU A 187 -16.89 -27.09 -16.38
CA GLU A 187 -15.43 -27.08 -16.25
C GLU A 187 -14.91 -25.79 -15.60
N GLN A 188 -15.49 -24.63 -15.92
CA GLN A 188 -15.10 -23.35 -15.30
C GLN A 188 -15.45 -23.31 -13.81
N ILE A 189 -16.59 -23.89 -13.42
CA ILE A 189 -16.97 -24.02 -12.00
C ILE A 189 -15.90 -24.83 -11.25
N GLN A 190 -15.46 -25.96 -11.81
CA GLN A 190 -14.41 -26.79 -11.20
C GLN A 190 -13.08 -26.04 -11.04
N TRP A 191 -12.69 -25.24 -12.03
CA TRP A 191 -11.48 -24.43 -11.96
C TRP A 191 -11.60 -23.25 -10.97
N GLN A 192 -12.79 -22.68 -10.78
CA GLN A 192 -13.05 -21.65 -9.76
C GLN A 192 -12.86 -22.20 -8.34
N TYR A 193 -13.45 -23.36 -8.04
CA TYR A 193 -13.26 -24.02 -6.74
C TYR A 193 -11.81 -24.44 -6.52
N THR A 194 -11.14 -24.92 -7.57
CA THR A 194 -9.72 -25.27 -7.50
C THR A 194 -8.86 -24.03 -7.23
N ASN A 195 -9.13 -22.90 -7.88
CA ASN A 195 -8.44 -21.63 -7.65
C ASN A 195 -8.64 -21.14 -6.21
N GLY A 196 -9.88 -21.11 -5.72
CA GLY A 196 -10.17 -20.70 -4.35
C GLY A 196 -9.50 -21.61 -3.31
N LEU A 197 -9.55 -22.94 -3.49
CA LEU A 197 -8.87 -23.88 -2.60
C LEU A 197 -7.35 -23.66 -2.60
N LEU A 198 -6.75 -23.45 -3.77
CA LEU A 198 -5.32 -23.19 -3.91
C LEU A 198 -4.93 -21.85 -3.26
N ALA A 199 -5.78 -20.82 -3.36
CA ALA A 199 -5.60 -19.55 -2.67
C ALA A 199 -5.62 -19.72 -1.14
N VAL A 200 -6.53 -20.54 -0.60
CA VAL A 200 -6.56 -20.88 0.85
C VAL A 200 -5.28 -21.59 1.26
N ILE A 201 -4.84 -22.59 0.50
CA ILE A 201 -3.62 -23.36 0.78
C ILE A 201 -2.39 -22.44 0.78
N PHE A 202 -2.26 -21.58 -0.22
CA PHE A 202 -1.13 -20.64 -0.31
C PHE A 202 -1.18 -19.56 0.77
N SER A 203 -2.37 -19.03 1.10
CA SER A 203 -2.53 -18.03 2.16
C SER A 203 -2.18 -18.61 3.54
N LEU A 204 -2.75 -19.76 3.91
CA LEU A 204 -2.43 -20.45 5.17
C LEU A 204 -0.97 -20.90 5.20
N GLY A 205 -0.47 -21.42 4.09
CA GLY A 205 0.93 -21.82 3.92
C GLY A 205 1.89 -20.65 4.18
N LEU A 206 1.62 -19.49 3.58
CA LEU A 206 2.39 -18.27 3.76
C LEU A 206 2.32 -17.76 5.21
N ILE A 207 1.12 -17.73 5.82
CA ILE A 207 0.95 -17.27 7.21
C ILE A 207 1.74 -18.18 8.17
N VAL A 208 1.60 -19.50 8.07
CA VAL A 208 2.28 -20.45 8.95
C VAL A 208 3.80 -20.37 8.75
N SER A 209 4.27 -20.31 7.50
CA SER A 209 5.70 -20.24 7.21
C SER A 209 6.31 -18.90 7.64
N ALA A 210 5.62 -17.78 7.42
CA ALA A 210 6.04 -16.45 7.87
C ALA A 210 6.09 -16.34 9.40
N LEU A 211 5.09 -16.87 10.11
CA LEU A 211 5.07 -16.90 11.58
C LEU A 211 6.20 -17.77 12.15
N LYS A 212 6.48 -18.93 11.52
CA LYS A 212 7.63 -19.77 11.88
C LYS A 212 8.95 -19.03 11.63
N SER A 213 9.07 -18.32 10.49
CA SER A 213 10.27 -17.54 10.17
C SER A 213 10.50 -16.40 11.18
N ARG A 214 9.44 -15.72 11.64
CA ARG A 214 9.55 -14.68 12.67
C ARG A 214 10.01 -15.25 14.02
N ARG A 215 9.57 -16.47 14.36
CA ARG A 215 10.03 -17.21 15.54
C ARG A 215 11.42 -17.83 15.37
N ALA A 216 12.04 -17.74 14.19
CA ALA A 216 13.36 -18.29 13.93
C ALA A 216 14.43 -17.72 14.89
N ARG A 217 14.32 -16.44 15.30
CA ARG A 217 15.20 -15.82 16.32
C ARG A 217 15.31 -16.59 17.64
N THR A 218 14.27 -17.33 18.01
CA THR A 218 14.24 -18.14 19.24
C THR A 218 14.57 -19.62 19.02
N TRP A 219 14.84 -20.02 17.78
CA TRP A 219 15.13 -21.42 17.47
C TRP A 219 16.44 -21.86 18.12
N ARG A 220 16.43 -23.08 18.68
CA ARG A 220 17.59 -23.75 19.29
C ARG A 220 18.56 -24.29 18.24
N TYR A 221 18.10 -24.46 17.00
CA TYR A 221 18.87 -24.98 15.89
C TYR A 221 19.27 -23.84 14.95
N GLY A 222 20.51 -23.87 14.46
CA GLY A 222 21.06 -22.89 13.51
C GLY A 222 22.08 -21.94 14.11
N THR A 223 22.96 -21.41 13.25
CA THR A 223 23.98 -20.44 13.64
C THR A 223 23.35 -19.06 13.91
N ARG A 224 23.96 -18.25 14.78
CA ARG A 224 23.45 -16.91 15.16
C ARG A 224 23.21 -16.01 13.94
N LYS A 225 24.09 -16.06 12.93
CA LYS A 225 23.99 -15.25 11.71
C LYS A 225 22.83 -15.69 10.82
N LEU A 226 22.72 -16.99 10.54
CA LEU A 226 21.63 -17.55 9.73
C LEU A 226 20.27 -17.28 10.38
N ARG A 227 20.20 -17.39 11.71
CA ARG A 227 18.99 -17.16 12.49
C ARG A 227 18.53 -15.70 12.44
N GLY A 228 19.47 -14.75 12.51
CA GLY A 228 19.19 -13.33 12.32
C GLY A 228 18.66 -13.07 10.92
N PHE A 229 19.35 -13.58 9.90
CA PHE A 229 18.95 -13.44 8.49
C PHE A 229 17.55 -14.00 8.21
N ILE A 230 17.23 -15.23 8.65
CA ILE A 230 15.90 -15.84 8.43
C ILE A 230 14.80 -15.09 9.18
N ALA A 231 15.09 -14.52 10.35
CA ALA A 231 14.10 -13.75 11.09
C ALA A 231 13.84 -12.37 10.46
N ASP A 232 14.88 -11.74 9.93
CA ASP A 232 14.81 -10.41 9.34
C ASP A 232 14.19 -10.51 7.93
N TYR A 233 14.66 -11.42 7.08
CA TYR A 233 14.17 -11.59 5.71
C TYR A 233 13.08 -12.65 5.56
N GLY A 234 12.54 -13.14 6.67
CA GLY A 234 11.63 -14.28 6.69
C GLY A 234 10.37 -14.06 5.87
N VAL A 235 9.69 -12.94 6.09
CA VAL A 235 8.44 -12.59 5.38
C VAL A 235 8.66 -12.53 3.86
N PRO A 236 9.58 -11.72 3.32
CA PRO A 236 9.79 -11.67 1.87
C PRO A 236 10.33 -12.96 1.27
N MET A 237 11.20 -13.68 1.98
CA MET A 237 11.68 -14.99 1.52
C MET A 237 10.52 -15.98 1.38
N MET A 238 9.57 -15.99 2.33
CA MET A 238 8.38 -16.83 2.24
C MET A 238 7.45 -16.43 1.11
N VAL A 239 7.31 -15.13 0.83
CA VAL A 239 6.56 -14.66 -0.35
C VAL A 239 7.20 -15.23 -1.62
N VAL A 240 8.49 -15.03 -1.83
CA VAL A 240 9.20 -15.55 -3.01
C VAL A 240 9.08 -17.07 -3.15
N LEU A 241 9.23 -17.80 -2.04
CA LEU A 241 9.11 -19.27 -2.03
C LEU A 241 7.69 -19.72 -2.43
N TRP A 242 6.65 -19.14 -1.84
CA TRP A 242 5.26 -19.50 -2.16
C TRP A 242 4.86 -19.04 -3.57
N THR A 243 5.38 -17.90 -4.03
CA THR A 243 5.24 -17.48 -5.42
C THR A 243 5.92 -18.49 -6.36
N ALA A 244 7.15 -18.94 -6.07
CA ALA A 244 7.83 -19.95 -6.87
C ALA A 244 7.05 -21.27 -6.91
N VAL A 245 6.51 -21.73 -5.76
CA VAL A 245 5.64 -22.92 -5.70
C VAL A 245 4.39 -22.74 -6.58
N SER A 246 3.83 -21.53 -6.66
CA SER A 246 2.69 -21.24 -7.54
C SER A 246 3.01 -21.37 -9.05
N TYR A 247 4.29 -21.31 -9.43
CA TYR A 247 4.74 -21.54 -10.81
C TYR A 247 4.96 -23.03 -11.12
N ILE A 248 5.06 -23.92 -10.11
CA ILE A 248 5.26 -25.37 -10.26
C ILE A 248 3.90 -26.06 -10.56
N LYS A 249 3.11 -25.46 -11.45
CA LYS A 249 1.77 -25.92 -11.76
C LYS A 249 1.80 -26.90 -12.94
N PRO A 250 1.08 -28.04 -12.88
CA PRO A 250 0.97 -28.96 -14.01
C PRO A 250 0.39 -28.26 -15.26
N SER A 251 0.84 -28.65 -16.45
CA SER A 251 0.42 -28.12 -17.76
C SER A 251 -1.08 -28.30 -18.06
N THR A 252 -1.79 -29.08 -17.25
CA THR A 252 -3.22 -29.41 -17.39
C THR A 252 -4.16 -28.33 -16.87
N VAL A 253 -3.65 -27.27 -16.24
CA VAL A 253 -4.49 -26.30 -15.55
C VAL A 253 -4.45 -24.95 -16.28
N PRO A 254 -5.61 -24.30 -16.56
CA PRO A 254 -5.70 -23.05 -17.34
C PRO A 254 -4.77 -21.93 -16.87
N HIS A 255 -4.27 -21.11 -17.79
CA HIS A 255 -3.33 -20.01 -17.49
C HIS A 255 -3.86 -19.00 -16.46
N ASP A 256 -5.18 -18.86 -16.33
CA ASP A 256 -5.84 -17.95 -15.37
C ASP A 256 -5.90 -18.44 -13.92
N VAL A 257 -5.47 -19.68 -13.66
CA VAL A 257 -5.37 -20.26 -12.31
C VAL A 257 -3.89 -20.48 -11.99
N PRO A 258 -3.36 -20.20 -10.79
CA PRO A 258 -3.86 -19.19 -9.87
C PRO A 258 -3.92 -17.81 -10.54
N ARG A 259 -4.89 -16.97 -10.13
CA ARG A 259 -4.93 -15.57 -10.55
C ARG A 259 -3.66 -14.86 -10.09
N ARG A 260 -3.03 -14.14 -11.01
CA ARG A 260 -1.77 -13.41 -10.76
C ARG A 260 -2.04 -11.92 -10.89
N LEU A 261 -1.28 -11.14 -10.13
CA LEU A 261 -1.24 -9.70 -10.30
C LEU A 261 -0.75 -9.39 -11.71
N PHE A 262 -1.58 -8.71 -12.49
CA PHE A 262 -1.19 -8.19 -13.80
C PHE A 262 -0.73 -6.75 -13.62
N CYS A 263 0.56 -6.51 -13.85
CA CYS A 263 1.09 -5.16 -13.91
C CYS A 263 1.14 -4.72 -15.37
N PRO A 264 0.31 -3.76 -15.81
CA PRO A 264 0.48 -3.17 -17.13
C PRO A 264 1.85 -2.48 -17.19
N LEU A 265 2.50 -2.53 -18.34
CA LEU A 265 3.78 -1.86 -18.51
C LEU A 265 3.58 -0.35 -18.46
N PRO A 266 4.47 0.44 -17.83
CA PRO A 266 4.27 1.88 -17.66
C PRO A 266 4.28 2.67 -18.98
N TRP A 267 4.67 2.04 -20.10
CA TRP A 267 4.63 2.60 -21.45
C TRP A 267 3.42 2.13 -22.29
N GLU A 268 2.49 1.37 -21.71
CA GLU A 268 1.23 1.03 -22.37
C GLU A 268 0.29 2.25 -22.43
N PRO A 269 -0.50 2.37 -23.52
CA PRO A 269 -1.37 3.52 -23.76
C PRO A 269 -2.42 3.75 -22.66
N ALA A 270 -2.82 2.69 -21.95
CA ALA A 270 -3.72 2.79 -20.80
C ALA A 270 -3.10 3.59 -19.63
N SER A 271 -1.78 3.50 -19.42
CA SER A 271 -1.07 4.23 -18.36
C SER A 271 -0.71 5.67 -18.77
N LEU A 272 -0.57 5.94 -20.08
CA LEU A 272 -0.26 7.29 -20.59
C LEU A 272 -1.40 8.30 -20.38
N TYR A 273 -2.66 7.85 -20.34
CA TYR A 273 -3.83 8.72 -20.08
C TYR A 273 -3.73 9.45 -18.73
N HIS A 274 -3.06 8.84 -17.74
CA HIS A 274 -2.94 9.38 -16.38
C HIS A 274 -2.05 10.64 -16.34
N TRP A 275 -1.12 10.77 -17.29
CA TRP A 275 -0.25 11.95 -17.42
C TRP A 275 -0.95 13.14 -18.09
N THR A 276 -2.07 12.89 -18.79
CA THR A 276 -2.87 13.95 -19.44
C THR A 276 -4.02 14.46 -18.59
N VAL A 277 -4.23 13.92 -17.39
CA VAL A 277 -5.32 14.28 -16.46
C VAL A 277 -5.37 15.79 -16.15
N ALA A 278 -4.23 16.48 -16.14
CA ALA A 278 -4.19 17.93 -15.94
C ALA A 278 -4.99 18.71 -17.00
N LYS A 279 -5.14 18.17 -18.22
CA LYS A 279 -5.97 18.76 -19.27
C LYS A 279 -7.47 18.56 -19.01
N ASP A 280 -7.84 17.44 -18.41
CA ASP A 280 -9.24 17.12 -18.09
C ASP A 280 -9.69 17.70 -16.75
N MET A 281 -8.74 18.02 -15.85
CA MET A 281 -9.02 18.83 -14.65
C MET A 281 -9.64 20.18 -15.01
N TRP A 282 -9.23 20.81 -16.11
CA TRP A 282 -9.81 22.07 -16.58
C TRP A 282 -11.25 21.91 -17.11
N LYS A 283 -11.67 20.69 -17.49
CA LYS A 283 -13.05 20.42 -17.93
C LYS A 283 -14.01 20.17 -16.76
N CYS A 284 -13.49 19.74 -15.61
CA CYS A 284 -14.27 19.54 -14.38
C CYS A 284 -14.24 20.75 -13.43
N GLY A 285 -13.24 21.63 -13.58
CA GLY A 285 -13.24 22.93 -12.93
C GLY A 285 -14.23 23.85 -13.64
N PHE A 286 -15.11 24.48 -12.85
CA PHE A 286 -16.07 25.51 -13.26
C PHE A 286 -15.69 26.31 -14.51
#